data_AF-A0A1X4J206-F1
#
_entry.id   AF-A0A1X4J206-F1
#
_cell.length_a   1.000
_cell.length_b   1.000
_cell.length_c   1.000
_cell.angle_alpha   90.00
_cell.angle_beta   90.00
_cell.angle_gamma   90.00
#
_symmetry.space_group_name_H-M   'P 1'
#
loop_
_entity.id
_entity.type
_entity.pdbx_description
1 polymer ?
#
loop_
_entity_poly.entity_id
_entity_poly.type
_entity_poly.pdbx_seq_one_letter_code
_entity_poly.pdbx_strand_id
1 'polypeptide(L)'
;MIRSDRWIRGGIAAIVLTLSGPALGQDRTATLADIRQQMTVMSVELQNLRRELSTTGSGMTATQSAAPLERVDGLEKELRRLTAKTEELEFRIRKIVEDGTNRLDDLNFRVTELEGGDLGNLGRTEALGGGFPMPSTPIPMPEPTPELAVGEQADFDRAMELSQSGTPADAFAALNQFVDTYPRSPLSAEAHLYRGKALNKLGDLGNAGRAYLESYTQAEQSDPGLAAEALYNLGLTLSELKQVPEACITLGQVSAQFPGTTAATNAQTSLAGLTCP
;
A
#
# COMPACT_ATOMS: atom_id res chain seq x y z
N MET A 1 36.13 33.61 -67.13
CA MET A 1 35.33 34.80 -67.46
C MET A 1 34.94 35.44 -66.14
N ILE A 2 35.71 36.39 -65.59
CA ILE A 2 35.93 37.78 -66.02
C ILE A 2 34.68 38.65 -65.79
N ARG A 3 34.82 39.51 -64.77
CA ARG A 3 34.35 40.90 -64.62
C ARG A 3 32.85 41.18 -64.74
N SER A 4 32.29 41.84 -63.73
CA SER A 4 32.19 43.32 -63.67
C SER A 4 31.06 43.65 -62.67
N ASP A 5 31.33 44.10 -61.44
CA ASP A 5 31.73 45.46 -61.09
C ASP A 5 31.25 46.52 -62.08
N ARG A 6 30.25 47.32 -61.67
CA ARG A 6 30.01 48.73 -62.02
C ARG A 6 28.70 49.22 -61.41
N TRP A 7 28.54 50.36 -60.74
CA TRP A 7 29.42 51.45 -60.31
C TRP A 7 28.56 52.37 -59.41
N ILE A 8 29.15 52.80 -58.28
CA ILE A 8 29.27 54.19 -57.79
C ILE A 8 28.03 55.11 -57.86
N ARG A 9 27.65 55.62 -56.67
CA ARG A 9 27.19 57.00 -56.30
C ARG A 9 26.05 56.84 -55.28
N GLY A 10 26.00 57.45 -54.11
CA GLY A 10 26.71 58.55 -53.46
C GLY A 10 25.76 59.10 -52.36
N GLY A 11 26.29 59.78 -51.33
CA GLY A 11 25.52 60.51 -50.30
C GLY A 11 25.10 59.63 -49.11
N ILE A 12 25.75 59.71 -47.94
CA ILE A 12 25.66 60.75 -46.88
C ILE A 12 24.25 60.88 -46.25
N ALA A 13 24.23 60.65 -44.93
CA ALA A 13 23.29 61.12 -43.91
C ALA A 13 21.83 60.60 -43.99
N ALA A 14 21.40 59.73 -43.09
CA ALA A 14 21.03 60.00 -41.69
C ALA A 14 19.61 60.59 -41.50
N ILE A 15 18.75 59.73 -40.91
CA ILE A 15 17.89 60.01 -39.75
C ILE A 15 16.52 60.72 -39.99
N VAL A 16 15.48 59.87 -39.98
CA VAL A 16 14.30 59.88 -39.08
C VAL A 16 12.93 60.46 -39.52
N LEU A 17 11.89 59.65 -39.19
CA LEU A 17 10.48 59.96 -38.86
C LEU A 17 9.43 60.12 -39.99
N THR A 18 8.48 59.17 -40.12
CA THR A 18 7.04 59.29 -39.73
C THR A 18 6.09 58.26 -40.39
N LEU A 19 5.01 57.96 -39.66
CA LEU A 19 3.89 57.02 -39.85
C LEU A 19 3.03 57.20 -41.13
N SER A 20 2.48 56.08 -41.67
CA SER A 20 1.02 55.76 -41.78
C SER A 20 0.73 54.58 -42.77
N GLY A 21 -0.04 53.56 -42.33
CA GLY A 21 -0.40 52.31 -43.07
C GLY A 21 -1.53 52.46 -44.13
N PRO A 22 -2.33 51.41 -44.52
CA PRO A 22 -2.50 50.04 -43.96
C PRO A 22 -2.61 48.88 -45.01
N ALA A 23 -3.02 47.68 -44.54
CA ALA A 23 -3.52 46.46 -45.24
C ALA A 23 -2.47 45.35 -45.53
N LEU A 24 -2.67 44.04 -45.24
CA LEU A 24 -3.89 43.23 -45.08
C LEU A 24 -3.76 42.21 -43.92
N GLY A 25 -4.78 42.14 -43.07
CA GLY A 25 -5.06 40.97 -42.23
C GLY A 25 -6.27 40.24 -42.82
N GLN A 26 -6.07 39.02 -43.33
CA GLN A 26 -7.20 38.22 -43.86
C GLN A 26 -7.09 36.71 -43.63
N ASP A 27 -6.16 36.22 -42.80
CA ASP A 27 -5.96 34.76 -42.62
C ASP A 27 -6.31 34.23 -41.22
N ARG A 28 -6.61 35.09 -40.25
CA ARG A 28 -6.97 34.65 -38.87
C ARG A 28 -8.45 34.31 -38.67
N THR A 29 -9.33 34.75 -39.57
CA THR A 29 -10.77 34.49 -39.47
C THR A 29 -11.16 33.14 -40.07
N ALA A 30 -10.42 32.68 -41.09
CA ALA A 30 -10.60 31.35 -41.68
C ALA A 30 -10.27 30.23 -40.69
N THR A 31 -9.19 30.39 -39.90
CA THR A 31 -8.79 29.40 -38.89
C THR A 31 -9.74 29.34 -37.69
N LEU A 32 -10.36 30.47 -37.31
CA LEU A 32 -11.32 30.52 -36.20
C LEU A 32 -12.69 29.91 -36.57
N ALA A 33 -13.10 30.03 -37.83
CA ALA A 33 -14.29 29.36 -38.34
C ALA A 33 -14.07 27.84 -38.42
N ASP A 34 -12.90 27.41 -38.87
CA ASP A 34 -12.53 26.00 -38.97
C ASP A 34 -12.44 25.32 -37.59
N ILE A 35 -11.86 25.98 -36.58
CA ILE A 35 -11.83 25.47 -35.20
C ILE A 35 -13.25 25.33 -34.64
N ARG A 36 -14.15 26.29 -34.89
CA ARG A 36 -15.56 26.19 -34.43
C ARG A 36 -16.29 25.04 -35.13
N GLN A 37 -16.01 24.82 -36.40
CA GLN A 37 -16.60 23.74 -37.17
C GLN A 37 -16.09 22.38 -36.66
N GLN A 38 -14.78 22.24 -36.38
CA GLN A 38 -14.22 21.03 -35.75
C GLN A 38 -14.81 20.77 -34.35
N MET A 39 -15.01 21.80 -33.54
CA MET A 39 -15.65 21.66 -32.23
C MET A 39 -17.09 21.14 -32.33
N THR A 40 -17.85 21.59 -33.34
CA THR A 40 -19.21 21.07 -33.57
C THR A 40 -19.20 19.61 -34.03
N VAL A 41 -18.30 19.23 -34.93
CA VAL A 41 -18.17 17.84 -35.40
C VAL A 41 -17.80 16.91 -34.23
N MET A 42 -16.81 17.28 -33.42
CA MET A 42 -16.39 16.48 -32.27
C MET A 42 -17.49 16.36 -31.21
N SER A 43 -18.32 17.38 -31.04
CA SER A 43 -19.47 17.31 -30.12
C SER A 43 -20.55 16.33 -30.59
N VAL A 44 -20.76 16.21 -31.91
CA VAL A 44 -21.69 15.26 -32.51
C VAL A 44 -21.13 13.84 -32.42
N GLU A 45 -19.82 13.66 -32.64
CA GLU A 45 -19.16 12.37 -32.44
C GLU A 45 -19.23 11.90 -30.98
N LEU A 46 -19.00 12.79 -30.00
CA LEU A 46 -19.19 12.46 -28.58
C LEU A 46 -20.64 12.11 -28.24
N GLN A 47 -21.61 12.78 -28.85
CA GLN A 47 -23.03 12.44 -28.68
C GLN A 47 -23.37 11.09 -29.30
N ASN A 48 -22.80 10.76 -30.47
CA ASN A 48 -22.97 9.46 -31.11
C ASN A 48 -22.29 8.34 -30.31
N LEU A 49 -21.05 8.53 -29.84
CA LEU A 49 -20.39 7.56 -28.95
C LEU A 49 -21.17 7.37 -27.65
N ARG A 50 -21.69 8.45 -27.06
CA ARG A 50 -22.54 8.36 -25.87
C ARG A 50 -23.83 7.59 -26.18
N ARG A 51 -24.41 7.79 -27.36
CA ARG A 51 -25.60 7.06 -27.81
C ARG A 51 -25.27 5.59 -28.02
N GLU A 52 -24.19 5.26 -28.70
CA GLU A 52 -23.70 3.89 -28.92
C GLU A 52 -23.44 3.19 -27.58
N LEU A 53 -22.75 3.83 -26.64
CA LEU A 53 -22.53 3.33 -25.27
C LEU A 53 -23.85 3.23 -24.47
N SER A 54 -24.80 4.14 -24.67
CA SER A 54 -26.12 4.06 -24.01
C SER A 54 -27.01 2.98 -24.60
N THR A 55 -26.87 2.66 -25.89
CA THR A 55 -27.65 1.62 -26.57
C THR A 55 -27.07 0.23 -26.31
N THR A 56 -25.76 0.12 -26.10
CA THR A 56 -25.11 -1.09 -25.56
C THR A 56 -25.26 -1.22 -24.04
N GLY A 57 -25.63 -0.13 -23.34
CA GLY A 57 -25.92 -0.08 -21.90
C GLY A 57 -27.41 -0.09 -21.54
N SER A 58 -28.33 -0.28 -22.50
CA SER A 58 -29.78 -0.28 -22.27
C SER A 58 -30.30 -1.60 -21.66
N GLY A 59 -29.62 -2.01 -20.59
CA GLY A 59 -30.18 -2.83 -19.50
C GLY A 59 -29.86 -2.25 -18.12
N MET A 60 -29.11 -1.14 -18.03
CA MET A 60 -28.55 -0.69 -16.76
C MET A 60 -28.34 0.83 -16.70
N THR A 61 -29.38 1.61 -16.99
CA THR A 61 -29.34 3.07 -16.80
C THR A 61 -30.66 3.61 -16.25
N ALA A 62 -30.94 3.29 -14.98
CA ALA A 62 -31.87 4.06 -14.17
C ALA A 62 -31.47 4.15 -12.68
N THR A 63 -30.16 4.19 -12.37
CA THR A 63 -29.70 4.55 -11.01
C THR A 63 -28.30 5.16 -11.01
N GLN A 64 -28.08 6.25 -11.76
CA GLN A 64 -26.82 7.01 -11.68
C GLN A 64 -27.01 8.32 -10.93
N SER A 65 -27.26 8.20 -9.62
CA SER A 65 -26.92 9.23 -8.63
C SER A 65 -26.90 8.72 -7.17
N ALA A 66 -26.64 7.42 -6.92
CA ALA A 66 -26.60 6.86 -5.55
C ALA A 66 -25.44 5.85 -5.23
N ALA A 67 -24.55 5.52 -6.17
CA ALA A 67 -23.98 4.16 -6.16
C ALA A 67 -22.52 3.90 -5.68
N PRO A 68 -21.77 4.75 -4.94
CA PRO A 68 -20.56 4.28 -4.26
C PRO A 68 -20.90 3.35 -3.09
N LEU A 69 -21.89 3.74 -2.27
CA LEU A 69 -22.36 2.97 -1.11
C LEU A 69 -23.07 1.68 -1.52
N GLU A 70 -23.87 1.72 -2.58
CA GLU A 70 -24.56 0.53 -3.13
C GLU A 70 -23.57 -0.47 -3.76
N ARG A 71 -22.46 0.03 -4.35
CA ARG A 71 -21.38 -0.84 -4.83
C ARG A 71 -20.60 -1.48 -3.68
N VAL A 72 -20.33 -0.74 -2.60
CA VAL A 72 -19.68 -1.29 -1.39
C VAL A 72 -20.56 -2.35 -0.73
N ASP A 73 -21.87 -2.10 -0.60
CA ASP A 73 -22.82 -3.10 -0.08
C ASP A 73 -22.89 -4.34 -1.00
N GLY A 74 -22.79 -4.17 -2.32
CA GLY A 74 -22.65 -5.27 -3.28
C GLY A 74 -21.37 -6.10 -3.06
N LEU A 75 -20.23 -5.43 -2.90
CA LEU A 75 -18.94 -6.10 -2.64
C LEU A 75 -18.92 -6.83 -1.29
N GLU A 76 -19.50 -6.25 -0.24
CA GLU A 76 -19.62 -6.90 1.07
C GLU A 76 -20.47 -8.17 1.00
N LYS A 77 -21.58 -8.14 0.25
CA LYS A 77 -22.42 -9.31 0.00
C LYS A 77 -21.67 -10.40 -0.76
N GLU A 78 -20.87 -10.02 -1.75
CA GLU A 78 -20.05 -10.97 -2.51
C GLU A 78 -18.92 -11.57 -1.69
N LEU A 79 -18.27 -10.80 -0.82
CA LEU A 79 -17.27 -11.32 0.13
C LEU A 79 -17.90 -12.34 1.08
N ARG A 80 -19.05 -12.00 1.71
CA ARG A 80 -19.76 -12.95 2.59
C ARG A 80 -20.15 -14.23 1.85
N ARG A 81 -20.62 -14.11 0.61
CA ARG A 81 -20.97 -15.27 -0.24
C ARG A 81 -19.76 -16.13 -0.56
N LEU A 82 -18.62 -15.51 -0.86
CA LEU A 82 -17.37 -16.23 -1.14
C LEU A 82 -16.85 -16.94 0.10
N THR A 83 -16.87 -16.30 1.26
CA THR A 83 -16.50 -16.94 2.53
C THR A 83 -17.37 -18.17 2.82
N ALA A 84 -18.70 -18.04 2.73
CA ALA A 84 -19.61 -19.16 2.93
C ALA A 84 -19.34 -20.32 1.94
N LYS A 85 -18.99 -19.99 0.69
CA LYS A 85 -18.67 -20.99 -0.33
C LYS A 85 -17.33 -21.69 -0.06
N THR A 86 -16.34 -20.98 0.48
CA THR A 86 -15.07 -21.56 0.91
C THR A 86 -15.27 -22.54 2.06
N GLU A 87 -16.06 -22.17 3.07
CA GLU A 87 -16.41 -23.05 4.20
C GLU A 87 -17.17 -24.30 3.73
N GLU A 88 -18.12 -24.14 2.81
CA GLU A 88 -18.85 -25.27 2.22
C GLU A 88 -17.92 -26.23 1.47
N LEU A 89 -16.99 -25.69 0.67
CA LEU A 89 -16.02 -26.47 -0.08
C LEU A 89 -15.05 -27.20 0.85
N GLU A 90 -14.57 -26.54 1.90
CA GLU A 90 -13.70 -27.15 2.92
C GLU A 90 -14.40 -28.33 3.62
N PHE A 91 -15.66 -28.14 4.02
CA PHE A 91 -16.45 -29.21 4.61
C PHE A 91 -16.67 -30.38 3.64
N ARG A 92 -17.00 -30.08 2.37
CA ARG A 92 -17.20 -31.11 1.34
C ARG A 92 -15.92 -31.90 1.09
N ILE A 93 -14.77 -31.22 1.02
CA ILE A 93 -13.46 -31.87 0.84
C ILE A 93 -13.19 -32.80 2.02
N ARG A 94 -13.31 -32.33 3.27
CA ARG A 94 -13.13 -33.18 4.45
C ARG A 94 -13.98 -34.44 4.41
N LYS A 95 -15.26 -34.30 4.03
CA LYS A 95 -16.18 -35.43 3.95
C LYS A 95 -15.83 -36.42 2.84
N ILE A 96 -15.36 -35.94 1.70
CA ILE A 96 -14.90 -36.80 0.59
C ILE A 96 -13.62 -37.55 0.99
N VAL A 97 -12.69 -36.88 1.67
CA VAL A 97 -11.44 -37.49 2.15
C VAL A 97 -11.74 -38.60 3.16
N GLU A 98 -12.63 -38.34 4.11
CA GLU A 98 -13.07 -39.33 5.10
C GLU A 98 -13.73 -40.55 4.45
N ASP A 99 -14.73 -40.32 3.59
CA ASP A 99 -15.44 -41.40 2.88
C ASP A 99 -14.50 -42.21 1.98
N GLY A 100 -13.61 -41.52 1.27
CA GLY A 100 -12.61 -42.15 0.43
C GLY A 100 -11.61 -43.01 1.21
N THR A 101 -11.13 -42.52 2.35
CA THR A 101 -10.18 -43.26 3.20
C THR A 101 -10.84 -44.52 3.77
N ASN A 102 -12.07 -44.40 4.27
CA ASN A 102 -12.83 -45.55 4.76
C ASN A 102 -13.07 -46.61 3.67
N ARG A 103 -13.34 -46.17 2.43
CA ARG A 103 -13.51 -47.09 1.30
C ARG A 103 -12.21 -47.77 0.91
N LEU A 104 -11.07 -47.09 1.02
CA LEU A 104 -9.77 -47.74 0.80
C LEU A 104 -9.44 -48.74 1.90
N ASP A 105 -9.75 -48.44 3.16
CA ASP A 105 -9.58 -49.38 4.27
C ASP A 105 -10.37 -50.69 4.02
N ASP A 106 -11.62 -50.59 3.57
CA ASP A 106 -12.43 -51.76 3.19
C ASP A 106 -11.82 -52.56 2.03
N LEU A 107 -11.32 -51.86 0.99
CA LEU A 107 -10.67 -52.52 -0.14
C LEU A 107 -9.37 -53.21 0.26
N ASN A 108 -8.54 -52.58 1.09
CA ASN A 108 -7.30 -53.15 1.60
C ASN A 108 -7.56 -54.38 2.47
N PHE A 109 -8.61 -54.35 3.29
CA PHE A 109 -9.04 -55.50 4.06
C PHE A 109 -9.40 -56.68 3.15
N ARG A 110 -10.25 -56.44 2.14
CA ARG A 110 -10.70 -57.48 1.20
C ARG A 110 -9.57 -58.04 0.34
N VAL A 111 -8.65 -57.20 -0.12
CA VAL A 111 -7.47 -57.64 -0.90
C VAL A 111 -6.59 -58.55 -0.04
N THR A 112 -6.32 -58.16 1.19
CA THR A 112 -5.48 -58.94 2.11
C THR A 112 -6.11 -60.29 2.46
N GLU A 113 -7.44 -60.34 2.63
CA GLU A 113 -8.18 -61.58 2.81
C GLU A 113 -8.06 -62.51 1.59
N LEU A 114 -8.14 -61.96 0.38
CA LEU A 114 -8.03 -62.72 -0.87
C LEU A 114 -6.59 -63.19 -1.18
N GLU A 115 -5.59 -62.39 -0.79
CA GLU A 115 -4.17 -62.71 -0.98
C GLU A 115 -3.61 -63.63 0.13
N GLY A 116 -4.41 -63.95 1.15
CA GLY A 116 -4.00 -64.79 2.28
C GLY A 116 -3.00 -64.14 3.23
N GLY A 117 -2.98 -62.80 3.27
CA GLY A 117 -2.11 -62.01 4.13
C GLY A 117 -2.61 -61.90 5.57
N ASP A 118 -1.76 -61.39 6.46
CA ASP A 118 -2.07 -61.18 7.87
C ASP A 118 -2.84 -59.87 8.07
N LEU A 119 -4.14 -59.98 8.40
CA LEU A 119 -5.02 -58.84 8.70
C LEU A 119 -4.54 -58.02 9.91
N GLY A 120 -3.74 -58.61 10.80
CA GLY A 120 -3.17 -57.93 11.97
C GLY A 120 -2.05 -56.93 11.63
N ASN A 121 -1.49 -57.00 10.42
CA ASN A 121 -0.45 -56.09 9.93
C ASN A 121 -0.99 -55.01 8.98
N LEU A 122 -2.31 -54.93 8.76
CA LEU A 122 -2.90 -53.85 7.98
C LEU A 122 -2.85 -52.54 8.79
N GLY A 123 -1.87 -51.70 8.46
CA GLY A 123 -1.84 -50.31 8.93
C GLY A 123 -3.06 -49.55 8.43
N ARG A 124 -3.44 -48.46 9.12
CA ARG A 124 -4.49 -47.55 8.63
C ARG A 124 -4.07 -46.95 7.29
N THR A 125 -4.97 -46.96 6.31
CA THR A 125 -4.68 -46.33 5.01
C THR A 125 -4.50 -44.84 5.22
N GLU A 126 -3.42 -44.29 4.66
CA GLU A 126 -3.16 -42.85 4.73
C GLU A 126 -4.31 -42.10 4.04
N ALA A 127 -4.77 -41.01 4.65
CA ALA A 127 -5.94 -40.29 4.17
C ALA A 127 -5.78 -39.90 2.69
N LEU A 128 -6.80 -40.18 1.88
CA LEU A 128 -6.80 -39.84 0.46
C LEU A 128 -6.66 -38.34 0.27
N GLY A 129 -5.47 -37.92 -0.13
CA GLY A 129 -5.06 -36.52 -0.05
C GLY A 129 -3.63 -36.36 0.46
N GLY A 130 -3.00 -37.41 1.00
CA GLY A 130 -1.57 -37.48 1.26
C GLY A 130 -1.09 -36.32 2.13
N GLY A 131 -1.21 -36.47 3.45
CA GLY A 131 -0.61 -35.56 4.43
C GLY A 131 -0.61 -34.09 4.01
N PHE A 132 -1.72 -33.56 3.48
CA PHE A 132 -1.83 -32.10 3.44
C PHE A 132 -1.82 -31.69 4.90
N PRO A 133 -0.79 -30.97 5.37
CA PRO A 133 -0.94 -30.33 6.65
C PRO A 133 -2.24 -29.55 6.54
N MET A 134 -3.19 -29.81 7.45
CA MET A 134 -4.06 -28.70 7.84
C MET A 134 -3.08 -27.56 8.09
N PRO A 135 -3.24 -26.38 7.46
CA PRO A 135 -2.29 -25.29 7.65
C PRO A 135 -2.49 -24.75 9.07
N SER A 136 -2.00 -25.50 10.06
CA SER A 136 -1.44 -25.02 11.30
C SER A 136 0.07 -24.79 11.12
N THR A 137 0.64 -25.10 9.96
CA THR A 137 1.82 -24.39 9.48
C THR A 137 1.43 -22.93 9.27
N PRO A 138 2.13 -21.96 9.91
CA PRO A 138 2.11 -20.60 9.41
C PRO A 138 2.34 -20.69 7.92
N ILE A 139 1.50 -20.04 7.11
CA ILE A 139 1.79 -19.84 5.69
C ILE A 139 3.26 -19.43 5.65
N PRO A 140 4.17 -20.19 5.01
CA PRO A 140 5.54 -19.73 4.85
C PRO A 140 5.39 -18.39 4.18
N MET A 141 5.75 -17.33 4.90
CA MET A 141 5.89 -16.02 4.29
C MET A 141 6.72 -16.25 3.04
N PRO A 142 6.33 -15.70 1.88
CA PRO A 142 7.18 -15.80 0.71
C PRO A 142 8.56 -15.35 1.15
N GLU A 143 9.53 -16.27 1.13
CA GLU A 143 10.91 -15.89 1.45
C GLU A 143 11.22 -14.71 0.54
N PRO A 144 11.75 -13.61 1.09
CA PRO A 144 12.03 -12.42 0.30
C PRO A 144 12.99 -12.89 -0.80
N THR A 145 12.50 -12.98 -2.04
CA THR A 145 13.38 -13.32 -3.15
C THR A 145 14.50 -12.28 -3.15
N PRO A 146 15.77 -12.66 -3.38
CA PRO A 146 16.91 -11.76 -3.19
C PRO A 146 16.74 -10.41 -3.91
N GLU A 147 16.02 -10.39 -5.03
CA GLU A 147 15.74 -9.19 -5.82
C GLU A 147 14.70 -8.25 -5.16
N LEU A 148 13.66 -8.80 -4.53
CA LEU A 148 12.70 -8.04 -3.70
C LEU A 148 13.36 -7.53 -2.40
N ALA A 149 14.27 -8.32 -1.80
CA ALA A 149 15.01 -7.91 -0.60
C ALA A 149 15.96 -6.73 -0.87
N VAL A 150 16.62 -6.71 -2.03
CA VAL A 150 17.51 -5.61 -2.43
C VAL A 150 16.72 -4.33 -2.76
N GLY A 151 15.55 -4.47 -3.40
CA GLY A 151 14.65 -3.33 -3.65
C GLY A 151 14.11 -2.71 -2.36
N GLU A 152 13.66 -3.55 -1.42
CA GLU A 152 13.20 -3.13 -0.11
C GLU A 152 14.29 -2.38 0.66
N GLN A 153 15.49 -2.95 0.79
CA GLN A 153 16.59 -2.27 1.49
C GLN A 153 16.92 -0.91 0.86
N ALA A 154 16.99 -0.83 -0.47
CA ALA A 154 17.29 0.42 -1.16
C ALA A 154 16.20 1.49 -0.97
N ASP A 155 14.92 1.09 -0.90
CA ASP A 155 13.82 2.00 -0.61
C ASP A 155 13.82 2.45 0.86
N PHE A 156 14.14 1.56 1.79
CA PHE A 156 14.33 1.89 3.20
C PHE A 156 15.47 2.90 3.39
N ASP A 157 16.64 2.63 2.81
CA ASP A 157 17.81 3.50 2.91
C ASP A 157 17.51 4.92 2.40
N ARG A 158 16.76 5.03 1.30
CA ARG A 158 16.30 6.33 0.76
C ARG A 158 15.34 7.04 1.71
N ALA A 159 14.41 6.31 2.33
CA ALA A 159 13.50 6.88 3.33
C ALA A 159 14.28 7.36 4.57
N MET A 160 15.33 6.64 4.95
CA MET A 160 16.21 7.00 6.06
C MET A 160 17.09 8.21 5.75
N GLU A 161 17.58 8.35 4.52
CA GLU A 161 18.28 9.56 4.07
C GLU A 161 17.38 10.80 4.19
N LEU A 162 16.12 10.71 3.75
CA LEU A 162 15.14 11.78 3.89
C LEU A 162 14.79 12.07 5.35
N SER A 163 14.82 11.07 6.22
CA SER A 163 14.60 11.23 7.67
C SER A 163 15.71 12.02 8.36
N GLN A 164 16.93 11.96 7.81
CA GLN A 164 18.12 12.64 8.35
C GLN A 164 18.33 14.03 7.74
N SER A 165 18.13 14.15 6.42
CA SER A 165 18.51 15.34 5.65
C SER A 165 17.33 16.11 5.03
N GLY A 166 16.16 15.48 4.89
CA GLY A 166 14.96 16.06 4.30
C GLY A 166 14.09 16.82 5.30
N THR A 167 12.95 17.32 4.80
CA THR A 167 11.94 17.91 5.69
C THR A 167 11.16 16.80 6.43
N PRO A 168 10.51 17.09 7.56
CA PRO A 168 9.64 16.13 8.23
C PRO A 168 8.53 15.56 7.33
N ALA A 169 8.06 16.36 6.36
CA ALA A 169 7.06 15.92 5.39
C ALA A 169 7.64 14.93 4.37
N ASP A 170 8.85 15.17 3.88
CA ASP A 170 9.54 14.25 2.95
C ASP A 170 9.85 12.91 3.64
N ALA A 171 10.34 12.97 4.88
CA ALA A 171 10.59 11.80 5.70
C ALA A 171 9.31 10.98 5.90
N PHE A 172 8.21 11.62 6.31
CA PHE A 172 6.92 10.96 6.48
C PHE A 172 6.45 10.32 5.17
N ALA A 173 6.48 11.05 4.05
CA ALA A 173 6.02 10.53 2.77
C ALA A 173 6.80 9.28 2.34
N ALA A 174 8.13 9.30 2.45
CA ALA A 174 8.98 8.18 2.07
C ALA A 174 8.80 6.96 3.00
N LEU A 175 8.72 7.18 4.31
CA LEU A 175 8.49 6.09 5.29
C LEU A 175 7.08 5.52 5.18
N ASN A 176 6.08 6.35 4.91
CA ASN A 176 4.72 5.89 4.68
C ASN A 176 4.63 5.05 3.40
N GLN A 177 5.29 5.48 2.32
CA GLN A 177 5.39 4.68 1.11
C GLN A 177 6.05 3.33 1.38
N PHE A 178 7.14 3.30 2.17
CA PHE A 178 7.84 2.06 2.50
C PHE A 178 6.93 1.06 3.21
N VAL A 179 6.27 1.46 4.30
CA VAL A 179 5.40 0.56 5.09
C VAL A 179 4.12 0.16 4.35
N ASP A 180 3.64 0.98 3.41
CA ASP A 180 2.52 0.62 2.52
C ASP A 180 2.95 -0.41 1.46
N THR A 181 4.18 -0.28 0.96
CA THR A 181 4.73 -1.17 -0.09
C THR A 181 5.20 -2.50 0.50
N TYR A 182 5.79 -2.47 1.70
CA TYR A 182 6.44 -3.60 2.34
C TYR A 182 5.92 -3.82 3.79
N PRO A 183 4.62 -4.06 4.00
CA PRO A 183 4.02 -4.14 5.35
C PRO A 183 4.47 -5.34 6.19
N ARG A 184 5.22 -6.28 5.60
CA ARG A 184 5.79 -7.46 6.28
C ARG A 184 7.31 -7.51 6.20
N SER A 185 7.92 -6.40 5.79
CA SER A 185 9.38 -6.25 5.76
C SER A 185 9.95 -6.46 7.17
N PRO A 186 11.12 -7.10 7.33
CA PRO A 186 11.84 -7.10 8.61
C PRO A 186 12.26 -5.70 9.06
N LEU A 187 12.39 -4.74 8.13
CA LEU A 187 12.69 -3.32 8.38
C LEU A 187 11.43 -2.50 8.68
N SER A 188 10.23 -3.07 8.50
CA SER A 188 8.95 -2.39 8.72
C SER A 188 8.84 -1.83 10.14
N ALA A 189 9.28 -2.58 11.15
CA ALA A 189 9.25 -2.12 12.55
C ALA A 189 10.05 -0.82 12.75
N GLU A 190 11.24 -0.73 12.15
CA GLU A 190 12.08 0.46 12.18
C GLU A 190 11.48 1.59 11.34
N ALA A 191 10.93 1.28 10.17
CA ALA A 191 10.24 2.27 9.34
C ALA A 191 9.06 2.92 10.07
N HIS A 192 8.26 2.14 10.79
CA HIS A 192 7.18 2.66 11.63
C HIS A 192 7.69 3.58 12.76
N LEU A 193 8.83 3.24 13.38
CA LEU A 193 9.45 4.09 14.42
C LEU A 193 9.81 5.46 13.85
N TYR A 194 10.51 5.49 12.71
CA TYR A 194 10.87 6.75 12.07
C TYR A 194 9.67 7.48 11.49
N ARG A 195 8.62 6.77 11.05
CA ARG A 195 7.37 7.39 10.58
C ARG A 195 6.70 8.14 11.72
N GLY A 196 6.68 7.55 12.92
CA GLY A 196 6.23 8.22 14.15
C GLY A 196 7.06 9.46 14.48
N LYS A 197 8.40 9.37 14.38
CA LYS A 197 9.30 10.52 14.61
C LYS A 197 9.04 11.66 13.62
N ALA A 198 8.78 11.34 12.35
CA ALA A 198 8.42 12.33 11.33
C ALA A 198 7.06 12.99 11.63
N LEU A 199 6.05 12.19 12.00
CA LEU A 199 4.71 12.68 12.37
C LEU A 199 4.75 13.57 13.62
N ASN A 200 5.54 13.23 14.63
CA ASN A 200 5.76 14.10 15.79
C ASN A 200 6.35 15.44 15.41
N LYS A 201 7.36 15.46 14.53
CA LYS A 201 7.94 16.70 14.00
C LYS A 201 6.93 17.53 13.18
N LEU A 202 5.93 16.89 12.58
CA LEU A 202 4.81 17.55 11.87
C LEU A 202 3.71 18.04 12.83
N GLY A 203 3.74 17.64 14.10
CA GLY A 203 2.71 17.94 15.09
C GLY A 203 1.47 17.04 15.01
N ASP A 204 1.50 15.99 14.18
CA ASP A 204 0.42 15.00 14.09
C ASP A 204 0.62 13.89 15.12
N LEU A 205 0.48 14.27 16.39
CA LEU A 205 0.75 13.41 17.54
C LEU A 205 -0.18 12.17 17.57
N GLY A 206 -1.40 12.29 17.06
CA GLY A 206 -2.36 11.18 17.01
C GLY A 206 -1.91 10.07 16.05
N ASN A 207 -1.47 10.44 14.84
CA ASN A 207 -0.90 9.47 13.91
C ASN A 207 0.49 8.99 14.37
N ALA A 208 1.28 9.86 15.01
CA ALA A 208 2.58 9.46 15.56
C ALA A 208 2.45 8.34 16.59
N GLY A 209 1.52 8.48 17.54
CA GLY A 209 1.24 7.43 18.53
C GLY A 209 0.86 6.09 17.89
N ARG A 210 0.02 6.10 16.84
CA ARG A 210 -0.30 4.88 16.08
C ARG A 210 0.93 4.26 15.43
N ALA A 211 1.78 5.07 14.81
CA ALA A 211 3.02 4.58 14.18
C ALA A 211 3.99 3.97 15.20
N TYR A 212 4.13 4.55 16.39
CA TYR A 212 4.95 3.94 17.45
C TYR A 212 4.37 2.64 17.98
N LEU A 213 3.04 2.54 18.11
CA LEU A 213 2.40 1.29 18.50
C LEU A 213 2.64 0.18 17.47
N GLU A 214 2.49 0.49 16.17
CA GLU A 214 2.79 -0.45 15.09
C GLU A 214 4.25 -0.92 15.13
N SER A 215 5.19 0.02 15.32
CA SER A 215 6.61 -0.29 15.49
C SER A 215 6.85 -1.24 16.67
N TYR A 216 6.30 -0.93 17.85
CA TYR A 216 6.41 -1.76 19.04
C TYR A 216 5.87 -3.17 18.81
N THR A 217 4.67 -3.30 18.24
CA THR A 217 4.04 -4.62 18.02
C THR A 217 4.83 -5.50 17.06
N GLN A 218 5.53 -4.92 16.09
CA GLN A 218 6.36 -5.68 15.15
C GLN A 218 7.74 -6.02 15.73
N ALA A 219 8.24 -5.20 16.66
CA ALA A 219 9.57 -5.34 17.25
C ALA A 219 9.59 -6.19 18.53
N GLU A 220 8.47 -6.34 19.25
CA GLU A 220 8.44 -6.88 20.62
C GLU A 220 9.10 -8.28 20.75
N GLN A 221 9.07 -9.09 19.69
CA GLN A 221 9.65 -10.44 19.67
C GLN A 221 11.02 -10.50 18.97
N SER A 222 11.31 -9.56 18.09
CA SER A 222 12.46 -9.59 17.16
C SER A 222 13.60 -8.67 17.59
N ASP A 223 13.29 -7.49 18.14
CA ASP A 223 14.25 -6.50 18.60
C ASP A 223 13.73 -5.77 19.86
N PRO A 224 14.08 -6.27 21.06
CA PRO A 224 13.69 -5.65 22.32
C PRO A 224 14.21 -4.21 22.49
N GLY A 225 15.32 -3.85 21.84
CA GLY A 225 15.88 -2.49 21.92
C GLY A 225 15.00 -1.50 21.16
N LEU A 226 14.63 -1.88 19.92
CA LEU A 226 13.72 -1.09 19.08
C LEU A 226 12.31 -1.02 19.67
N ALA A 227 11.80 -2.14 20.21
CA ALA A 227 10.52 -2.18 20.92
C ALA A 227 10.51 -1.23 22.12
N ALA A 228 11.58 -1.23 22.93
CA ALA A 228 11.71 -0.32 24.07
C ALA A 228 11.72 1.16 23.62
N GLU A 229 12.42 1.47 22.53
CA GLU A 229 12.45 2.83 21.97
C GLU A 229 11.08 3.26 21.44
N ALA A 230 10.39 2.39 20.71
CA ALA A 230 9.05 2.66 20.19
C ALA A 230 8.05 2.93 21.34
N LEU A 231 8.04 2.08 22.37
CA LEU A 231 7.17 2.24 23.53
C LEU A 231 7.48 3.52 24.32
N TYR A 232 8.76 3.87 24.44
CA TYR A 232 9.18 5.14 25.04
C TYR A 232 8.64 6.35 24.27
N ASN A 233 8.82 6.37 22.94
CA ASN A 233 8.32 7.47 22.10
C ASN A 233 6.78 7.56 22.10
N LEU A 234 6.08 6.42 22.19
CA LEU A 234 4.63 6.40 22.40
C LEU A 234 4.26 7.13 23.71
N GLY A 235 4.93 6.80 24.80
CA GLY A 235 4.72 7.45 26.10
C GLY A 235 4.97 8.96 26.07
N LEU A 236 6.02 9.41 25.39
CA LEU A 236 6.28 10.85 25.19
C LEU A 236 5.16 11.52 24.39
N THR A 237 4.71 10.89 23.31
CA THR A 237 3.64 11.41 22.44
C THR A 237 2.32 11.54 23.20
N LEU A 238 2.00 10.59 24.08
CA LEU A 238 0.83 10.65 24.97
C LEU A 238 0.94 11.82 25.97
N SER A 239 2.13 12.07 26.49
CA SER A 239 2.38 13.22 27.36
C SER A 239 2.14 14.55 26.63
N GLU A 240 2.63 14.67 25.39
CA GLU A 240 2.39 15.85 24.55
C GLU A 240 0.91 16.04 24.20
N LEU A 241 0.16 14.94 24.03
CA LEU A 241 -1.29 14.92 23.88
C LEU A 241 -2.05 15.26 25.19
N LYS A 242 -1.34 15.52 26.28
CA LYS A 242 -1.88 15.77 27.64
C LYS A 242 -2.64 14.57 28.23
N GLN A 243 -2.41 13.38 27.70
CA GLN A 243 -2.88 12.10 28.23
C GLN A 243 -1.88 11.60 29.27
N VAL A 244 -1.68 12.41 30.32
CA VAL A 244 -0.64 12.18 31.35
C VAL A 244 -0.83 10.84 32.09
N PRO A 245 -2.05 10.42 32.48
CA PRO A 245 -2.24 9.11 33.11
C PRO A 245 -1.77 7.96 32.21
N GLU A 246 -2.14 7.98 30.94
CA GLU A 246 -1.74 6.99 29.94
C GLU A 246 -0.24 7.02 29.70
N ALA A 247 0.34 8.23 29.57
CA ALA A 247 1.79 8.42 29.41
C ALA A 247 2.56 7.80 30.59
N CYS A 248 2.10 8.00 31.83
CA CYS A 248 2.73 7.42 33.02
C CYS A 248 2.69 5.89 33.00
N ILE A 249 1.56 5.29 32.61
CA ILE A 249 1.42 3.84 32.47
C ILE A 249 2.38 3.33 31.39
N THR A 250 2.37 3.93 30.20
CA THR A 250 3.20 3.51 29.07
C THR A 250 4.69 3.66 29.37
N LEU A 251 5.14 4.80 29.91
CA LEU A 251 6.55 5.00 30.27
C LEU A 251 6.98 4.06 31.41
N GLY A 252 6.09 3.77 32.37
CA GLY A 252 6.34 2.77 33.42
C GLY A 252 6.56 1.37 32.87
N GLN A 253 5.81 0.99 31.84
CA GLN A 253 5.97 -0.30 31.17
C GLN A 253 7.34 -0.45 30.49
N VAL A 254 7.94 0.61 29.94
CA VAL A 254 9.28 0.55 29.31
C VAL A 254 10.31 0.00 30.29
N SER A 255 10.30 0.52 31.54
CA SER A 255 11.23 0.05 32.57
C SER A 255 10.96 -1.37 33.05
N ALA A 256 9.68 -1.75 33.11
CA ALA A 256 9.27 -3.08 33.57
C ALA A 256 9.56 -4.17 32.54
N GLN A 257 9.33 -3.88 31.25
CA GLN A 257 9.45 -4.86 30.17
C GLN A 257 10.85 -4.91 29.56
N PHE A 258 11.59 -3.79 29.55
CA PHE A 258 12.89 -3.67 28.88
C PHE A 258 13.99 -3.15 29.83
N PRO A 259 14.24 -3.83 30.97
CA PRO A 259 15.23 -3.38 31.94
C PRO A 259 16.64 -3.31 31.33
N GLY A 260 17.39 -2.26 31.65
CA GLY A 260 18.76 -2.07 31.19
C GLY A 260 18.92 -1.43 29.80
N THR A 261 17.82 -1.14 29.09
CA THR A 261 17.87 -0.37 27.84
C THR A 261 18.01 1.13 28.11
N THR A 262 18.59 1.88 27.16
CA THR A 262 18.64 3.35 27.23
C THR A 262 17.23 3.95 27.26
N ALA A 263 16.27 3.35 26.55
CA ALA A 263 14.87 3.74 26.58
C ALA A 263 14.27 3.60 28.00
N ALA A 264 14.58 2.55 28.74
CA ALA A 264 14.13 2.40 30.13
C ALA A 264 14.69 3.50 31.04
N THR A 265 15.97 3.85 30.94
CA THR A 265 16.56 4.96 31.70
C THR A 265 15.92 6.30 31.35
N ASN A 266 15.69 6.56 30.06
CA ASN A 266 15.04 7.78 29.60
C ASN A 266 13.57 7.85 30.05
N ALA A 267 12.86 6.72 30.07
CA ALA A 267 11.50 6.63 30.55
C ALA A 267 11.39 6.98 32.04
N GLN A 268 12.33 6.51 32.89
CA GLN A 268 12.37 6.87 34.31
C GLN A 268 12.58 8.36 34.52
N THR A 269 13.46 8.97 33.72
CA THR A 269 13.70 10.42 33.77
C THR A 269 12.46 11.20 33.33
N SER A 270 11.77 10.73 32.29
CA SER A 270 10.53 11.34 31.80
C SER A 270 9.42 11.25 32.84
N LEU A 271 9.25 10.10 33.51
CA LEU A 271 8.29 9.91 34.60
C LEU A 271 8.52 10.88 35.76
N ALA A 272 9.78 11.15 36.14
CA ALA A 272 10.09 12.09 37.20
C ALA A 272 9.70 13.54 36.86
N GLY A 273 9.60 13.89 35.57
CA GLY A 273 9.12 15.17 35.10
C GLY A 273 7.59 15.27 34.98
N LEU A 274 6.87 14.15 35.05
CA LEU A 274 5.42 14.09 34.95
C LEU A 274 4.78 13.97 36.33
N THR A 275 3.62 14.60 36.50
CA THR A 275 2.81 14.46 37.71
C THR A 275 1.96 13.20 37.58
N CYS A 276 2.58 12.03 37.74
CA CYS A 276 1.88 10.75 37.68
C CYS A 276 0.92 10.59 38.87
N PRO A 277 -0.31 10.08 38.64
CA PRO A 277 -1.33 9.90 39.67
C PRO A 277 -1.00 8.78 40.66
#